data_AF-A0A2M8CBW0-F1
#
_entry.id   AF-A0A2M8CBW0-F1
#
_cell.length_a   1.000
_cell.length_b   1.000
_cell.length_c   1.000
_cell.angle_alpha   90.00
_cell.angle_beta   90.00
_cell.angle_gamma   90.00
#
_symmetry.space_group_name_H-M   'P 1'
#
loop_
_entity.id
_entity.type
_entity.pdbx_description
1 polymer ?
#
loop_
_entity_poly.entity_id
_entity_poly.type
_entity_poly.pdbx_seq_one_letter_code
_entity_poly.pdbx_strand_id
1 'polypeptide(L)'
;MLSTAAYTQTATQPLGSGTVQFPYLINSLENLYWIAASDIVVPDPPQSGRWAAHYLQITFIDASTTYTWFSGAGFPPIGSQFIQFTGSYDGNGNLISSIHVNSGTNYAGLFGFIGGAGSVYNLQLSPTVHGNDWVGGIAGLS
;
A
#
# COMPACT_ATOMS: atom_id res chain seq x y z
N MET A 1 -25.96 20.57 -2.94
CA MET A 1 -24.97 20.57 -1.84
C MET A 1 -24.24 19.24 -1.90
N LEU A 2 -23.07 19.17 -2.53
CA LEU A 2 -22.26 17.95 -2.54
C LEU A 2 -21.60 17.82 -1.17
N SER A 3 -21.95 16.76 -0.43
CA SER A 3 -21.32 16.38 0.83
C SER A 3 -19.88 15.99 0.54
N THR A 4 -18.91 16.86 0.85
CA THR A 4 -17.51 16.47 0.98
C THR A 4 -17.40 15.60 2.22
N ALA A 5 -17.44 14.28 2.04
CA ALA A 5 -16.98 13.37 3.07
C ALA A 5 -15.52 13.72 3.35
N ALA A 6 -15.25 14.23 4.55
CA ALA A 6 -13.88 14.37 5.04
C ALA A 6 -13.33 12.95 5.24
N TYR A 7 -12.52 12.49 4.30
CA TYR A 7 -11.72 11.29 4.53
C TYR A 7 -10.75 11.60 5.67
N THR A 8 -10.84 10.86 6.77
CA THR A 8 -9.95 11.05 7.93
C THR A 8 -8.54 10.51 7.67
N GLN A 9 -8.32 9.87 6.51
CA GLN A 9 -7.05 9.30 6.09
C GLN A 9 -6.15 10.38 5.48
N THR A 10 -4.95 10.54 6.02
CA THR A 10 -3.96 11.49 5.49
C THR A 10 -2.90 10.75 4.69
N ALA A 11 -2.70 11.16 3.44
CA ALA A 11 -1.58 10.71 2.62
C ALA A 11 -0.44 11.72 2.74
N THR A 12 0.75 11.28 3.11
CA THR A 12 1.93 12.14 3.23
C THR A 12 3.06 11.62 2.38
N GLN A 13 3.61 12.46 1.50
CA GLN A 13 4.72 12.08 0.65
C GLN A 13 5.94 11.67 1.51
N PRO A 14 6.53 10.49 1.26
CA PRO A 14 7.76 10.08 1.92
C PRO A 14 8.96 10.91 1.47
N LEU A 15 10.01 10.98 2.29
CA LEU A 15 11.29 11.54 1.87
C LEU A 15 11.92 10.66 0.77
N GLY A 16 12.65 11.29 -0.17
CA GLY A 16 13.26 10.62 -1.32
C GLY A 16 12.65 11.06 -2.64
N SER A 17 13.07 10.44 -3.74
CA SER A 17 12.55 10.73 -5.09
C SER A 17 11.97 9.51 -5.78
N GLY A 18 11.96 8.34 -5.13
CA GLY A 18 11.46 7.09 -5.69
C GLY A 18 12.40 6.45 -6.71
N THR A 19 13.65 6.89 -6.78
CA THR A 19 14.69 6.29 -7.63
C THR A 19 15.44 5.20 -6.88
N VAL A 20 16.18 4.33 -7.58
CA VAL A 20 17.02 3.30 -6.92
C VAL A 20 18.05 3.92 -5.97
N GLN A 21 18.64 5.07 -6.33
CA GLN A 21 19.62 5.76 -5.49
C GLN A 21 18.98 6.49 -4.30
N PHE A 22 17.77 7.02 -4.50
CA PHE A 22 17.03 7.77 -3.48
C PHE A 22 15.59 7.22 -3.38
N PRO A 23 15.41 6.02 -2.80
CA PRO A 23 14.09 5.43 -2.66
C PRO A 23 13.22 6.29 -1.75
N TYR A 24 11.91 6.17 -1.90
CA TYR A 24 10.97 6.74 -0.93
C TYR A 24 11.07 6.00 0.41
N LEU A 25 11.31 6.75 1.48
CA LEU A 25 11.52 6.21 2.83
C LEU A 25 10.22 6.09 3.60
N ILE A 26 9.70 4.87 3.71
CA ILE A 26 8.42 4.59 4.35
C ILE A 26 8.62 4.45 5.85
N ASN A 27 8.12 5.43 6.60
CA ASN A 27 8.27 5.47 8.07
C ASN A 27 6.95 5.67 8.83
N SER A 28 5.81 5.68 8.14
CA SER A 28 4.51 5.95 8.73
C SER A 28 3.38 5.30 7.94
N LEU A 29 2.21 5.17 8.56
CA LEU A 29 1.01 4.68 7.89
C LEU A 29 0.55 5.67 6.79
N GLU A 30 0.75 6.97 7.01
CA GLU A 30 0.46 8.04 6.07
C GLU A 30 1.35 7.97 4.82
N ASN A 31 2.62 7.60 4.99
CA ASN A 31 3.53 7.31 3.87
C ASN A 31 3.08 6.07 3.10
N LEU A 32 2.67 5.01 3.81
CA LEU A 32 2.16 3.80 3.16
C LEU A 32 0.88 4.10 2.36
N TYR A 33 -0.05 4.85 2.95
CA TYR A 33 -1.28 5.27 2.26
C TYR A 33 -0.98 6.18 1.06
N TRP A 34 0.03 7.04 1.14
CA TRP A 34 0.44 7.87 0.01
C TRP A 34 0.78 7.05 -1.25
N ILE A 35 1.37 5.86 -1.09
CA ILE A 35 1.63 4.94 -2.22
C ILE A 35 0.31 4.47 -2.85
N ALA A 36 -0.65 4.06 -2.03
CA ALA A 36 -1.90 3.43 -2.45
C ALA A 36 -3.00 4.43 -2.84
N ALA A 37 -2.92 5.67 -2.37
CA ALA A 37 -3.92 6.70 -2.57
C ALA A 37 -4.24 6.91 -4.06
N SER A 38 -5.46 7.35 -4.36
CA SER A 38 -5.86 7.70 -5.73
C SER A 38 -5.28 9.05 -6.15
N ASP A 39 -5.33 9.35 -7.44
CA ASP A 39 -4.87 10.65 -7.98
C ASP A 39 -5.75 11.84 -7.56
N ILE A 40 -6.95 11.57 -7.02
CA ILE A 40 -7.78 12.60 -6.39
C ILE A 40 -7.13 13.06 -5.06
N VAL A 41 -6.54 12.12 -4.31
CA VAL A 41 -5.94 12.40 -2.99
C VAL A 41 -4.51 12.88 -3.15
N VAL A 42 -3.74 12.26 -4.06
CA VAL A 42 -2.36 12.65 -4.36
C VAL A 42 -2.21 12.79 -5.88
N PRO A 43 -2.33 14.00 -6.43
CA PRO A 43 -2.36 14.21 -7.88
C PRO A 43 -0.98 14.11 -8.56
N ASP A 44 0.11 14.39 -7.83
CA ASP A 44 1.48 14.38 -8.35
C ASP A 44 2.47 13.83 -7.31
N PRO A 45 3.38 12.90 -7.68
CA PRO A 45 3.39 12.13 -8.92
C PRO A 45 2.14 11.26 -9.04
N PRO A 46 1.65 10.94 -10.25
CA PRO A 46 0.45 10.13 -10.44
C PRO A 46 0.64 8.72 -9.85
N GLN A 47 -0.45 8.03 -9.56
CA GLN A 47 -0.47 6.71 -8.94
C GLN A 47 0.34 5.69 -9.74
N SER A 48 0.28 5.73 -11.07
CA SER A 48 1.13 4.90 -11.94
C SER A 48 2.62 5.17 -11.75
N GLY A 49 3.01 6.44 -11.55
CA GLY A 49 4.38 6.83 -11.21
C GLY A 49 4.78 6.36 -9.82
N ARG A 50 3.88 6.45 -8.84
CA ARG A 50 4.11 5.88 -7.49
C ARG A 50 4.29 4.35 -7.57
N TRP A 51 3.47 3.65 -8.34
CA TRP A 51 3.56 2.18 -8.44
C TRP A 51 4.73 1.67 -9.27
N ALA A 52 5.43 2.55 -9.99
CA ALA A 52 6.69 2.26 -10.67
C ALA A 52 7.94 2.66 -9.84
N ALA A 53 7.77 3.29 -8.67
CA ALA A 53 8.86 3.83 -7.87
C ALA A 53 9.50 2.81 -6.92
N HIS A 54 10.65 3.18 -6.35
CA HIS A 54 11.40 2.38 -5.39
C HIS A 54 11.19 2.86 -3.95
N TYR A 55 11.00 1.91 -3.04
CA TYR A 55 10.64 2.13 -1.65
C TYR A 55 11.55 1.36 -0.71
N LEU A 56 11.85 1.98 0.43
CA LEU A 56 12.55 1.37 1.55
C LEU A 56 11.77 1.67 2.83
N GLN A 57 11.28 0.64 3.51
CA GLN A 57 10.71 0.78 4.85
C GLN A 57 11.84 0.91 5.88
N ILE A 58 11.74 1.91 6.76
CA ILE A 58 12.79 2.21 7.74
C ILE A 58 12.32 2.11 9.20
N THR A 59 11.06 1.72 9.42
CA THR A 59 10.51 1.51 10.76
C THR A 59 9.33 0.54 10.74
N PHE A 60 8.95 0.07 11.92
CA PHE A 60 7.69 -0.62 12.17
C PHE A 60 6.48 0.30 11.94
N ILE A 61 5.40 -0.25 11.38
CA ILE A 61 4.14 0.48 11.14
C ILE A 61 2.98 -0.28 11.79
N ASP A 62 2.23 0.43 12.64
CA ASP A 62 0.92 -0.03 13.13
C ASP A 62 -0.17 0.45 12.18
N ALA A 63 -0.82 -0.49 11.48
CA ALA A 63 -1.90 -0.21 10.53
C ALA A 63 -3.28 -0.56 11.11
N SER A 64 -3.43 -0.75 12.43
CA SER A 64 -4.69 -1.13 13.08
C SER A 64 -5.87 -0.19 12.77
N THR A 65 -5.58 1.10 12.57
CA THR A 65 -6.62 2.09 12.22
C THR A 65 -7.25 1.85 10.85
N THR A 66 -6.58 1.09 9.98
CA THR A 66 -7.09 0.78 8.63
C THR A 66 -8.40 0.01 8.67
N TYR A 67 -8.70 -0.72 9.75
CA TYR A 67 -9.96 -1.44 9.92
C TYR A 67 -11.21 -0.57 9.76
N THR A 68 -11.15 0.72 10.12
CA THR A 68 -12.28 1.65 9.98
C THR A 68 -12.20 2.52 8.73
N TRP A 69 -11.18 2.36 7.88
CA TRP A 69 -11.00 3.19 6.70
C TRP A 69 -12.07 2.90 5.65
N PHE A 70 -12.45 3.95 4.91
CA PHE A 70 -13.43 3.90 3.82
C PHE A 70 -14.70 3.10 4.15
N SER A 71 -15.33 3.43 5.29
CA SER A 71 -16.53 2.76 5.78
C SER A 71 -16.34 1.26 6.03
N GLY A 72 -15.13 0.86 6.49
CA GLY A 72 -14.77 -0.53 6.77
C GLY A 72 -14.24 -1.31 5.56
N ALA A 73 -13.99 -0.65 4.44
CA ALA A 73 -13.34 -1.28 3.28
C ALA A 73 -11.82 -1.46 3.45
N GLY A 74 -11.21 -0.89 4.50
CA GLY A 74 -9.81 -1.14 4.79
C GLY A 74 -8.83 -0.34 3.96
N PHE A 75 -7.57 -0.74 4.00
CA PHE A 75 -6.49 -0.17 3.22
C PHE A 75 -6.64 -0.54 1.72
N PRO A 76 -6.54 0.43 0.79
CA PRO A 76 -6.60 0.14 -0.64
C PRO A 76 -5.34 -0.60 -1.10
N PRO A 77 -5.45 -1.64 -1.95
CA PRO A 77 -4.27 -2.39 -2.39
C PRO A 77 -3.35 -1.53 -3.27
N ILE A 78 -2.05 -1.85 -3.22
CA ILE A 78 -1.03 -1.28 -4.11
C ILE A 78 -0.93 -2.16 -5.36
N GLY A 79 -1.16 -1.57 -6.53
CA GLY A 79 -1.22 -2.32 -7.79
C GLY A 79 -2.57 -3.01 -8.00
N SER A 80 -2.91 -3.21 -9.28
CA SER A 80 -4.15 -3.80 -9.75
C SER A 80 -3.92 -4.52 -11.09
N GLN A 81 -4.91 -5.29 -11.54
CA GLN A 81 -4.88 -5.93 -12.86
C GLN A 81 -4.69 -4.94 -14.04
N PHE A 82 -5.11 -3.68 -13.88
CA PHE A 82 -5.03 -2.66 -14.92
C PHE A 82 -3.73 -1.85 -14.85
N ILE A 83 -3.27 -1.53 -13.65
CA ILE A 83 -2.03 -0.81 -13.39
C ILE A 83 -1.31 -1.59 -12.30
N GLN A 84 -0.30 -2.35 -12.69
CA GLN A 84 0.44 -3.25 -11.81
C GLN A 84 1.51 -2.48 -11.03
N PHE A 85 1.89 -3.00 -9.86
CA PHE A 85 3.09 -2.54 -9.18
C PHE A 85 4.33 -3.06 -9.92
N THR A 86 5.14 -2.17 -10.48
CA THR A 86 6.35 -2.50 -11.26
C THR A 86 7.63 -1.95 -10.63
N GLY A 87 7.49 -1.19 -9.54
CA GLY A 87 8.61 -0.70 -8.74
C GLY A 87 9.17 -1.73 -7.77
N SER A 88 9.89 -1.26 -6.75
CA SER A 88 10.39 -2.15 -5.69
C SER A 88 10.00 -1.71 -4.29
N TYR A 89 9.67 -2.64 -3.42
CA TYR A 89 9.45 -2.39 -2.00
C TYR A 89 10.36 -3.28 -1.16
N ASP A 90 11.39 -2.69 -0.55
CA ASP A 90 12.22 -3.33 0.45
C ASP A 90 11.66 -3.05 1.85
N GLY A 91 11.12 -4.08 2.51
CA GLY A 91 10.62 -3.97 3.87
C GLY A 91 11.73 -3.83 4.92
N ASN A 92 12.99 -4.08 4.55
CA ASN A 92 14.16 -3.98 5.43
C ASN A 92 14.00 -4.72 6.77
N GLY A 93 13.24 -5.83 6.76
CA GLY A 93 12.94 -6.63 7.94
C GLY A 93 11.95 -5.99 8.93
N ASN A 94 11.38 -4.83 8.61
CA ASN A 94 10.38 -4.18 9.44
C ASN A 94 8.99 -4.81 9.26
N LEU A 95 8.20 -4.76 10.33
CA LEU A 95 6.83 -5.27 10.36
C LEU A 95 5.82 -4.16 10.08
N ILE A 96 4.85 -4.44 9.21
CA ILE A 96 3.56 -3.72 9.16
C ILE A 96 2.53 -4.62 9.83
N SER A 97 1.99 -4.16 10.95
CA SER A 97 1.07 -4.94 11.77
C SER A 97 -0.37 -4.48 11.60
N SER A 98 -1.30 -5.41 11.85
CA SER A 98 -2.75 -5.15 11.94
C SER A 98 -3.34 -4.47 10.71
N ILE A 99 -2.73 -4.66 9.54
CA ILE A 99 -3.26 -4.10 8.31
C ILE A 99 -4.54 -4.83 7.92
N HIS A 100 -5.60 -4.06 7.68
CA HIS A 100 -6.87 -4.56 7.20
C HIS A 100 -7.00 -4.21 5.72
N VAL A 101 -6.95 -5.21 4.84
CA VAL A 101 -7.18 -5.06 3.40
C VAL A 101 -8.45 -5.84 3.07
N ASN A 102 -9.47 -5.16 2.57
CA ASN A 102 -10.70 -5.80 2.11
C ASN A 102 -10.91 -5.49 0.63
N SER A 103 -10.39 -6.35 -0.24
CA SER A 103 -10.43 -6.14 -1.69
C SER A 103 -11.69 -6.70 -2.36
N GLY A 104 -12.68 -7.23 -1.61
CA GLY A 104 -13.92 -7.80 -2.15
C GLY A 104 -13.71 -8.94 -3.18
N THR A 105 -12.48 -9.41 -3.33
CA THR A 105 -12.01 -10.36 -4.33
C THR A 105 -11.01 -11.30 -3.66
N ASN A 106 -10.72 -12.44 -4.30
CA ASN A 106 -9.81 -13.48 -3.80
C ASN A 106 -8.33 -13.04 -3.73
N TYR A 107 -8.03 -11.75 -3.85
CA TYR A 107 -6.70 -11.16 -3.96
C TYR A 107 -6.48 -10.12 -2.84
N ALA A 108 -6.67 -10.54 -1.59
CA ALA A 108 -6.50 -9.67 -0.42
C ALA A 108 -5.02 -9.69 0.02
N GLY A 109 -4.25 -8.70 -0.41
CA GLY A 109 -2.88 -8.47 0.04
C GLY A 109 -2.55 -6.98 -0.04
N LEU A 110 -1.54 -6.52 0.72
CA LEU A 110 -1.10 -5.12 0.64
C LEU A 110 -0.73 -4.74 -0.81
N PHE A 111 -0.16 -5.68 -1.56
CA PHE A 111 0.01 -5.58 -3.00
C PHE A 111 -1.06 -6.41 -3.71
N GLY A 112 -1.94 -5.73 -4.44
CA GLY A 112 -3.05 -6.35 -5.17
C GLY A 112 -2.60 -7.04 -6.46
N PHE A 113 -1.63 -6.46 -7.17
CA PHE A 113 -1.01 -7.10 -8.34
C PHE A 113 0.41 -6.59 -8.55
N ILE A 114 1.39 -7.49 -8.51
CA ILE A 114 2.80 -7.21 -8.79
C ILE A 114 3.09 -7.62 -10.24
N GLY A 115 3.54 -6.68 -11.06
CA GLY A 115 3.90 -6.93 -12.45
C GLY A 115 5.28 -7.58 -12.59
N GLY A 116 5.62 -8.03 -13.80
CA GLY A 116 6.86 -8.80 -14.03
C GLY A 116 8.17 -8.06 -13.70
N ALA A 117 8.17 -6.73 -13.66
CA ALA A 117 9.30 -5.91 -13.20
C ALA A 117 9.25 -5.57 -11.70
N GLY A 118 8.10 -5.81 -11.05
CA GLY A 118 7.86 -5.47 -9.66
C GLY A 118 8.57 -6.43 -8.71
N SER A 119 9.06 -5.90 -7.59
CA SER A 119 9.75 -6.71 -6.57
C SER A 119 9.37 -6.25 -5.16
N VAL A 120 8.88 -7.18 -4.34
CA VAL A 120 8.59 -6.94 -2.92
C VAL A 120 9.36 -7.96 -2.10
N TYR A 121 10.23 -7.49 -1.22
CA TYR A 121 11.15 -8.35 -0.47
C TYR A 121 11.44 -7.78 0.92
N ASN A 122 11.96 -8.63 1.83
CA ASN A 122 12.22 -8.30 3.24
C ASN A 122 11.01 -7.69 3.99
N LEU A 123 9.80 -7.88 3.49
CA LEU A 123 8.58 -7.34 4.07
C LEU A 123 7.95 -8.36 5.02
N GLN A 124 7.70 -7.92 6.25
CA GLN A 124 6.94 -8.70 7.24
C GLN A 124 5.56 -8.08 7.41
N LEU A 125 4.52 -8.91 7.30
CA LEU A 125 3.12 -8.49 7.46
C LEU A 125 2.45 -9.35 8.52
N SER A 126 1.73 -8.70 9.42
CA SER A 126 0.81 -9.37 10.35
C SER A 126 -0.62 -8.87 10.11
N PRO A 127 -1.30 -9.31 9.05
CA PRO A 127 -2.63 -8.84 8.70
C PRO A 127 -3.70 -9.34 9.69
N THR A 128 -4.75 -8.54 9.90
CA THR A 128 -6.00 -9.04 10.50
C THR A 128 -6.85 -9.66 9.39
N VAL A 129 -6.79 -10.98 9.24
CA VAL A 129 -7.48 -11.72 8.16
C VAL A 129 -8.94 -12.00 8.52
N HIS A 130 -9.87 -11.44 7.74
CA HIS A 130 -11.28 -11.85 7.71
C HIS A 130 -11.71 -12.07 6.25
N GLY A 131 -11.44 -13.27 5.72
CA GLY A 131 -11.87 -13.69 4.39
C GLY A 131 -11.52 -15.17 4.18
N ASN A 132 -12.49 -15.95 3.67
CA ASN A 132 -12.27 -17.36 3.35
C ASN A 132 -11.34 -17.46 2.14
N ASP A 133 -10.32 -18.31 2.27
CA ASP A 133 -9.50 -18.87 1.20
C ASP A 133 -8.41 -17.95 0.58
N TRP A 134 -7.15 -18.28 0.92
CA TRP A 134 -5.89 -17.95 0.23
C TRP A 134 -5.46 -16.49 0.22
N VAL A 135 -5.22 -15.96 1.42
CA VAL A 135 -4.69 -14.61 1.66
C VAL A 135 -3.16 -14.67 1.73
N GLY A 136 -2.48 -14.56 0.58
CA GLY A 136 -1.03 -14.37 0.55
C GLY A 136 -0.70 -13.01 1.13
N GLY A 137 -0.31 -12.94 2.41
CA GLY A 137 -0.14 -11.67 3.14
C GLY A 137 0.67 -10.62 2.37
N ILE A 138 1.66 -11.04 1.58
CA ILE A 138 2.60 -10.18 0.84
C ILE A 138 2.16 -9.90 -0.61
N ALA A 139 1.48 -10.84 -1.26
CA ALA A 139 0.96 -10.70 -2.63
C ALA A 139 -0.21 -11.67 -2.85
N GLY A 140 -1.32 -11.17 -3.41
CA GLY A 140 -2.31 -12.04 -4.07
C GLY A 140 -1.68 -12.65 -5.33
N LEU A 141 -1.84 -13.96 -5.53
CA LEU A 141 -1.08 -14.74 -6.51
C LEU A 141 -1.26 -14.25 -7.97
N SER A 142 -0.18 -14.43 -8.73
CA SER A 142 0.06 -14.26 -10.18
C SER A 142 -0.93 -14.92 -11.13
#